data_AF-A0A3R9IRD8-F1
#
_entry.id   AF-A0A3R9IRD8-F1
#
_cell.length_a   1.000
_cell.length_b   1.000
_cell.length_c   1.000
_cell.angle_alpha   90.00
_cell.angle_beta   90.00
_cell.angle_gamma   90.00
#
_symmetry.space_group_name_H-M   'P 1'
#
loop_
_entity.id
_entity.type
_entity.pdbx_description
1 polymer ?
#
loop_
_entity_poly.entity_id
_entity_poly.type
_entity_poly.pdbx_seq_one_letter_code
_entity_poly.pdbx_strand_id
1 'polypeptide(L)'
;MGFLDICWEKEPREYQYVAANYLKAMQSYLTKDNLPKLERLVVTKSWWDTVDILDRVVGSLVYGKPELEERILQWSLSDNIWLRRVAIDHQLLRKEKTDVQLMEKILFNNLDQTEFFINKAIGWALRDYSKTNPEWVANFIEKNKERMAELSIKEASKYL
;
A
#
# COMPACT_ATOMS: atom_id res chain seq x y z
N MET A 1 11.14 -17.96 19.33
CA MET A 1 11.04 -16.63 18.69
C MET A 1 11.70 -16.73 17.32
N GLY A 2 11.01 -16.35 16.23
CA GLY A 2 11.55 -16.50 14.87
C GLY A 2 12.49 -15.36 14.48
N PHE A 3 13.28 -15.53 13.41
CA PHE A 3 14.21 -14.52 12.89
C PHE A 3 13.58 -13.13 12.76
N LEU A 4 12.38 -13.05 12.17
CA LEU A 4 11.64 -11.80 12.01
C LEU A 4 11.36 -11.10 13.34
N ASP A 5 10.96 -11.87 14.37
CA ASP A 5 10.62 -11.32 15.68
C ASP A 5 11.88 -10.80 16.38
N ILE A 6 12.99 -11.55 16.29
CA ILE A 6 14.30 -11.15 16.82
C ILE A 6 14.74 -9.81 16.20
N CYS A 7 14.65 -9.67 14.88
CA CYS A 7 15.02 -8.43 14.21
C CYS A 7 14.08 -7.28 14.56
N TRP A 8 12.76 -7.51 14.61
CA TRP A 8 11.79 -6.44 14.85
C TRP A 8 11.90 -5.83 16.26
N GLU A 9 12.28 -6.64 17.24
CA GLU A 9 12.45 -6.20 18.63
C GLU A 9 13.70 -5.34 18.85
N LYS A 10 14.74 -5.44 18.02
CA LYS A 10 15.97 -4.64 18.20
C LYS A 10 15.72 -3.14 18.07
N GLU A 11 16.40 -2.36 18.89
CA GLU A 11 16.30 -0.90 18.90
C GLU A 11 16.78 -0.24 17.59
N PRO A 12 17.96 -0.60 17.03
CA PRO A 12 18.44 0.04 15.81
C PRO A 12 17.55 -0.28 14.60
N ARG A 13 17.24 0.76 13.80
CA ARG A 13 16.28 0.69 12.68
C ARG A 13 16.71 -0.30 11.58
N GLU A 14 18.01 -0.52 11.46
CA GLU A 14 18.64 -1.40 10.50
C GLU A 14 18.16 -2.85 10.63
N TYR A 15 17.79 -3.28 11.84
CA TYR A 15 17.24 -4.63 12.02
C TYR A 15 15.85 -4.78 11.40
N GLN A 16 14.98 -3.75 11.46
CA GLN A 16 13.69 -3.78 10.77
C GLN A 16 13.89 -3.73 9.25
N TYR A 17 14.90 -3.02 8.76
CA TYR A 17 15.27 -3.07 7.33
C TYR A 17 15.70 -4.48 6.91
N VAL A 18 16.53 -5.15 7.71
CA VAL A 18 16.93 -6.54 7.46
C VAL A 18 15.71 -7.46 7.41
N ALA A 19 14.79 -7.35 8.38
CA ALA A 19 13.58 -8.16 8.41
C ALA A 19 12.65 -7.90 7.22
N ALA A 20 12.41 -6.63 6.86
CA ALA A 20 11.54 -6.27 5.75
C ALA A 20 12.13 -6.70 4.39
N ASN A 21 13.42 -6.51 4.17
CA ASN A 21 14.09 -6.96 2.96
C ASN A 21 14.20 -8.48 2.88
N TYR A 22 14.41 -9.17 4.00
CA TYR A 22 14.34 -10.62 4.07
C TYR A 22 12.95 -11.12 3.66
N LEU A 23 11.87 -10.54 4.20
CA LEU A 23 10.50 -10.88 3.80
C LEU A 23 10.27 -10.67 2.30
N LYS A 24 10.76 -9.56 1.74
CA LYS A 24 10.68 -9.28 0.31
C LYS A 24 11.42 -10.31 -0.53
N ALA A 25 12.62 -10.72 -0.11
CA ALA A 25 13.37 -11.77 -0.79
C ALA A 25 12.66 -13.14 -0.72
N MET A 26 11.95 -13.40 0.39
CA MET A 26 11.29 -14.67 0.67
C MET A 26 9.79 -14.68 0.33
N GLN A 27 9.27 -13.64 -0.34
CA GLN A 27 7.83 -13.43 -0.49
C GLN A 27 7.09 -14.57 -1.22
N SER A 28 7.78 -15.31 -2.08
CA SER A 28 7.23 -16.49 -2.79
C SER A 28 6.91 -17.67 -1.88
N TYR A 29 7.48 -17.71 -0.66
CA TYR A 29 7.23 -18.76 0.33
C TYR A 29 6.10 -18.41 1.29
N LEU A 30 5.54 -17.20 1.21
CA LEU A 30 4.48 -16.76 2.10
C LEU A 30 3.14 -17.40 1.74
N THR A 31 2.42 -17.83 2.76
CA THR A 31 1.05 -18.34 2.65
C THR A 31 0.07 -17.34 3.26
N LYS A 32 -1.24 -17.56 3.05
CA LYS A 32 -2.30 -16.73 3.63
C LYS A 32 -2.20 -16.61 5.16
N ASP A 33 -1.67 -17.62 5.84
CA ASP A 33 -1.53 -17.66 7.29
C ASP A 33 -0.46 -16.67 7.80
N ASN A 34 0.36 -16.12 6.90
CA ASN A 34 1.33 -15.09 7.25
C ASN A 34 0.75 -13.67 7.27
N LEU A 35 -0.45 -13.43 6.72
CA LEU A 35 -1.04 -12.09 6.65
C LEU A 35 -1.21 -11.43 8.04
N PRO A 36 -1.67 -12.13 9.10
CA PRO A 36 -1.73 -11.55 10.45
C PRO A 36 -0.37 -11.10 10.99
N LYS A 37 0.71 -11.82 10.64
CA LYS A 37 2.06 -11.41 11.04
C LYS A 37 2.51 -10.18 10.28
N LEU A 38 2.23 -10.09 8.97
CA LEU A 38 2.51 -8.89 8.18
C LEU A 38 1.74 -7.68 8.71
N GLU A 39 0.46 -7.85 9.05
CA GLU A 39 -0.36 -6.81 9.68
C GLU A 39 0.31 -6.26 10.94
N ARG A 40 0.75 -7.16 11.84
CA ARG A 40 1.47 -6.79 13.07
C ARG A 40 2.74 -5.99 12.76
N LEU A 41 3.52 -6.39 11.77
CA LEU A 41 4.76 -5.70 11.39
C LEU A 41 4.46 -4.30 10.80
N VAL A 42 3.40 -4.16 10.00
CA VAL A 42 2.97 -2.87 9.46
C VAL A 42 2.61 -1.88 10.58
N VAL A 43 1.98 -2.34 11.67
CA VAL A 43 1.50 -1.47 12.76
C VAL A 43 2.49 -1.33 13.94
N THR A 44 3.67 -1.95 13.88
CA THR A 44 4.67 -1.86 14.95
C THR A 44 5.98 -1.27 14.44
N LYS A 45 6.53 -0.29 15.17
CA LYS A 45 7.69 0.51 14.71
C LYS A 45 7.46 1.08 13.30
N SER A 46 6.23 1.55 13.05
CA SER A 46 5.78 1.94 11.72
C SER A 46 6.41 3.25 11.26
N TRP A 47 6.95 3.22 10.04
CA TRP A 47 7.37 4.39 9.29
C TRP A 47 7.46 4.00 7.80
N TRP A 48 7.44 5.01 6.91
CA TRP A 48 7.31 4.81 5.46
C TRP A 48 8.42 3.91 4.88
N ASP A 49 9.64 4.05 5.39
CA ASP A 49 10.83 3.28 5.03
C ASP A 49 10.63 1.75 5.06
N THR A 50 9.96 1.22 6.08
CA THR A 50 9.64 -0.22 6.19
C THR A 50 8.28 -0.57 5.60
N VAL A 51 7.30 0.33 5.74
CA VAL A 51 5.93 0.07 5.27
C VAL A 51 5.90 -0.06 3.75
N ASP A 52 6.67 0.76 3.04
CA ASP A 52 6.78 0.71 1.57
C ASP A 52 7.52 -0.55 1.07
N ILE A 53 8.27 -1.23 1.95
CA ILE A 53 8.82 -2.56 1.63
C ILE A 53 7.74 -3.62 1.85
N LEU A 54 6.99 -3.50 2.96
CA LEU A 54 5.94 -4.44 3.35
C LEU A 54 4.73 -4.39 2.42
N ASP A 55 4.38 -3.23 1.83
CA ASP A 55 3.29 -3.15 0.83
C ASP A 55 3.54 -4.05 -0.38
N ARG A 56 4.81 -4.22 -0.79
CA ARG A 56 5.23 -5.08 -1.89
C ARG A 56 5.05 -6.53 -1.52
N VAL A 57 5.41 -6.87 -0.29
CA VAL A 57 5.28 -8.23 0.27
C VAL A 57 3.81 -8.60 0.39
N VAL A 58 2.99 -7.72 0.98
CA VAL A 58 1.54 -7.89 1.09
C VAL A 58 0.93 -7.98 -0.30
N GLY A 59 1.26 -7.04 -1.19
CA GLY A 59 0.79 -7.01 -2.58
C GLY A 59 1.10 -8.29 -3.35
N SER A 60 2.29 -8.88 -3.14
CA SER A 60 2.64 -10.18 -3.71
C SER A 60 1.84 -11.33 -3.10
N LEU A 61 1.60 -11.29 -1.79
CA LEU A 61 0.88 -12.34 -1.07
C LEU A 61 -0.60 -12.41 -1.48
N VAL A 62 -1.25 -11.25 -1.62
CA VAL A 62 -2.71 -11.16 -1.85
C VAL A 62 -3.11 -11.25 -3.32
N TYR A 63 -2.18 -11.03 -4.25
CA TYR A 63 -2.49 -11.01 -5.68
C TYR A 63 -3.19 -12.29 -6.15
N GLY A 64 -4.39 -12.13 -6.72
CA GLY A 64 -5.19 -13.24 -7.26
C GLY A 64 -5.87 -14.10 -6.20
N LYS A 65 -5.99 -13.60 -4.96
CA LYS A 65 -6.65 -14.28 -3.83
C LYS A 65 -7.76 -13.38 -3.28
N PRO A 66 -9.01 -13.50 -3.79
CA PRO A 66 -10.11 -12.60 -3.45
C PRO A 66 -10.37 -12.48 -1.94
N GLU A 67 -10.19 -13.57 -1.19
CA GLU A 67 -10.38 -13.59 0.26
C GLU A 67 -9.37 -12.70 1.01
N LEU A 68 -8.16 -12.53 0.46
CA LEU A 68 -7.15 -11.65 1.05
C LEU A 68 -7.29 -10.23 0.53
N GLU A 69 -7.73 -10.03 -0.72
CA GLU A 69 -8.04 -8.71 -1.26
C GLU A 69 -9.17 -8.03 -0.49
N GLU A 70 -10.18 -8.79 -0.03
CA GLU A 70 -11.22 -8.27 0.88
C GLU A 70 -10.60 -7.76 2.19
N ARG A 71 -9.59 -8.45 2.75
CA ARG A 71 -8.89 -7.98 3.96
C ARG A 71 -8.16 -6.66 3.70
N ILE A 72 -7.57 -6.48 2.52
CA ILE A 72 -6.92 -5.22 2.14
C ILE A 72 -7.94 -4.09 1.95
N LEU A 73 -9.12 -4.39 1.41
CA LEU A 73 -10.21 -3.43 1.37
C LEU A 73 -10.61 -2.99 2.79
N GLN A 74 -10.69 -3.91 3.75
CA GLN A 74 -10.96 -3.54 5.15
C GLN A 74 -9.82 -2.70 5.77
N TRP A 75 -8.56 -2.96 5.42
CA TRP A 75 -7.43 -2.13 5.86
C TRP A 75 -7.53 -0.68 5.40
N SER A 76 -8.15 -0.41 4.24
CA SER A 76 -8.37 0.95 3.75
C SER A 76 -9.27 1.80 4.65
N LEU A 77 -10.03 1.18 5.57
CA LEU A 77 -10.91 1.83 6.55
C LEU A 77 -10.30 1.89 7.97
N SER A 78 -9.11 1.31 8.19
CA SER A 78 -8.50 1.19 9.52
C SER A 78 -8.16 2.53 10.16
N ASP A 79 -8.27 2.70 11.47
CA ASP A 79 -7.76 3.91 12.15
C ASP A 79 -6.22 4.06 12.05
N ASN A 80 -5.51 2.97 11.73
CA ASN A 80 -4.06 3.01 11.54
C ASN A 80 -3.70 3.43 10.10
N ILE A 81 -3.04 4.59 9.98
CA ILE A 81 -2.63 5.16 8.68
C ILE A 81 -1.71 4.22 7.88
N TRP A 82 -0.91 3.36 8.53
CA TRP A 82 0.03 2.49 7.82
C TRP A 82 -0.67 1.30 7.16
N LEU A 83 -1.75 0.80 7.76
CA LEU A 83 -2.61 -0.19 7.11
C LEU A 83 -3.34 0.40 5.90
N ARG A 84 -3.84 1.64 6.02
CA ARG A 84 -4.43 2.34 4.87
C ARG A 84 -3.42 2.57 3.75
N ARG A 85 -2.19 2.99 4.09
CA ARG A 85 -1.09 3.17 3.13
C ARG A 85 -0.78 1.88 2.39
N VAL A 86 -0.62 0.76 3.11
CA VAL A 86 -0.44 -0.55 2.48
C VAL A 86 -1.62 -0.88 1.56
N ALA A 87 -2.86 -0.62 1.98
CA ALA A 87 -4.02 -0.86 1.13
C ALA A 87 -3.99 -0.05 -0.17
N ILE A 88 -3.54 1.21 -0.13
CA ILE A 88 -3.42 2.05 -1.32
C ILE A 88 -2.29 1.56 -2.24
N ASP A 89 -1.13 1.22 -1.66
CA ASP A 89 0.11 0.96 -2.42
C ASP A 89 0.31 -0.52 -2.83
N HIS A 90 -0.46 -1.47 -2.28
CA HIS A 90 -0.23 -2.91 -2.55
C HIS A 90 -0.34 -3.33 -4.03
N GLN A 91 -0.98 -2.51 -4.87
CA GLN A 91 -1.13 -2.76 -6.31
C GLN A 91 -0.05 -2.10 -7.18
N LEU A 92 0.88 -1.35 -6.60
CA LEU A 92 1.94 -0.68 -7.36
C LEU A 92 2.67 -1.65 -8.29
N LEU A 93 3.08 -1.16 -9.46
CA LEU A 93 3.82 -1.89 -10.49
C LEU A 93 3.09 -3.10 -11.10
N ARG A 94 1.78 -3.27 -10.86
CA ARG A 94 0.98 -4.34 -11.48
C ARG A 94 0.59 -4.04 -12.94
N LYS A 95 0.66 -2.78 -13.37
CA LYS A 95 0.34 -2.34 -14.74
C LYS A 95 -1.05 -2.81 -15.19
N GLU A 96 -1.14 -3.60 -16.26
CA GLU A 96 -2.38 -4.13 -16.82
C GLU A 96 -3.07 -5.13 -15.86
N LYS A 97 -2.34 -5.62 -14.86
CA LYS A 97 -2.85 -6.54 -13.82
C LYS A 97 -3.41 -5.81 -12.59
N THR A 98 -3.44 -4.47 -12.60
CA THR A 98 -4.09 -3.71 -11.52
C THR A 98 -5.59 -3.97 -11.54
N ASP A 99 -6.15 -4.39 -10.41
CA ASP A 99 -7.59 -4.41 -10.22
C ASP A 99 -8.05 -2.97 -9.95
N VAL A 100 -8.54 -2.33 -11.01
CA VAL A 100 -8.99 -0.94 -10.99
C VAL A 100 -10.22 -0.76 -10.10
N GLN A 101 -11.12 -1.74 -10.04
CA GLN A 101 -12.32 -1.63 -9.22
C GLN A 101 -11.99 -1.67 -7.73
N LEU A 102 -11.08 -2.57 -7.33
CA LEU A 102 -10.58 -2.63 -5.96
C LEU A 102 -9.79 -1.35 -5.62
N MET A 103 -8.91 -0.90 -6.51
CA MET A 103 -8.14 0.33 -6.32
C MET A 103 -9.08 1.53 -6.14
N GLU A 104 -10.09 1.69 -6.99
CA GLU A 104 -11.06 2.79 -6.90
C GLU A 104 -11.78 2.82 -5.54
N LYS A 105 -12.26 1.66 -5.06
CA LYS A 105 -12.91 1.54 -3.74
C LYS A 105 -11.96 1.95 -2.61
N ILE A 106 -10.72 1.47 -2.63
CA ILE A 106 -9.70 1.80 -1.63
C ILE A 106 -9.40 3.31 -1.64
N LEU A 107 -9.27 3.91 -2.82
CA LEU A 107 -9.06 5.34 -2.97
C LEU A 107 -10.25 6.15 -2.42
N PHE A 108 -11.48 5.76 -2.73
CA PHE A 108 -12.67 6.44 -2.19
C PHE A 108 -12.75 6.41 -0.67
N ASN A 109 -12.36 5.32 -0.03
CA ASN A 109 -12.28 5.21 1.44
C ASN A 109 -11.23 6.14 2.06
N ASN A 110 -10.36 6.73 1.23
CA ASN A 110 -9.23 7.53 1.63
C ASN A 110 -9.22 8.95 1.05
N LEU A 111 -10.29 9.38 0.38
CA LEU A 111 -10.48 10.79 0.03
C LEU A 111 -10.86 11.61 1.28
N ASP A 112 -10.90 12.94 1.16
CA ASP A 112 -11.34 13.88 2.19
C ASP A 112 -10.51 13.87 3.49
N GLN A 113 -9.21 13.54 3.39
CA GLN A 113 -8.31 13.51 4.55
C GLN A 113 -7.05 14.36 4.38
N THR A 114 -6.44 14.70 5.50
CA THR A 114 -5.26 15.59 5.56
C THR A 114 -3.96 14.85 5.87
N GLU A 115 -3.99 13.54 6.15
CA GLU A 115 -2.79 12.77 6.50
C GLU A 115 -1.81 12.73 5.32
N PHE A 116 -0.59 13.22 5.57
CA PHE A 116 0.44 13.39 4.54
C PHE A 116 0.80 12.06 3.87
N PHE A 117 1.03 11.01 4.66
CA PHE A 117 1.46 9.72 4.13
C PHE A 117 0.37 9.03 3.31
N ILE A 118 -0.90 9.27 3.62
CA ILE A 118 -2.01 8.74 2.83
C ILE A 118 -2.16 9.51 1.52
N ASN A 119 -2.15 10.85 1.59
CA ASN A 119 -2.24 11.67 0.40
C ASN A 119 -1.07 11.44 -0.57
N LYS A 120 0.13 11.16 -0.05
CA LYS A 120 1.27 10.70 -0.86
C LYS A 120 1.01 9.34 -1.52
N ALA A 121 0.51 8.36 -0.77
CA ALA A 121 0.19 7.03 -1.31
C ALA A 121 -0.82 7.12 -2.46
N ILE A 122 -1.92 7.87 -2.28
CA ILE A 122 -2.94 8.10 -3.31
C ILE A 122 -2.28 8.66 -4.59
N GLY A 123 -1.45 9.70 -4.42
CA GLY A 123 -0.73 10.30 -5.53
C GLY A 123 0.19 9.31 -6.25
N TRP A 124 0.90 8.46 -5.50
CA TRP A 124 1.81 7.45 -6.05
C TRP A 124 1.08 6.31 -6.77
N ALA A 125 0.01 5.77 -6.19
CA ALA A 125 -0.82 4.75 -6.81
C ALA A 125 -1.38 5.23 -8.16
N LEU A 126 -1.95 6.44 -8.19
CA LEU A 126 -2.48 7.04 -9.41
C LEU A 126 -1.38 7.36 -10.43
N ARG A 127 -0.26 7.94 -10.00
CA ARG A 127 0.89 8.23 -10.87
C ARG A 127 1.50 6.97 -11.46
N ASP A 128 1.52 5.88 -10.71
CA ASP A 128 2.02 4.61 -11.22
C ASP A 128 1.08 4.04 -12.27
N TYR A 129 -0.22 4.03 -11.98
CA TYR A 129 -1.24 3.51 -12.89
C TYR A 129 -1.43 4.38 -14.14
N SER A 130 -1.15 5.69 -14.07
CA SER A 130 -1.27 6.59 -15.24
C SER A 130 -0.31 6.22 -16.37
N LYS A 131 0.78 5.50 -16.07
CA LYS A 131 1.71 4.97 -17.09
C LYS A 131 1.10 3.82 -17.90
N THR A 132 0.02 3.21 -17.41
CA THR A 132 -0.71 2.12 -18.07
C THR A 132 -2.04 2.62 -18.62
N ASN A 133 -2.81 3.39 -17.84
CA ASN A 133 -4.10 3.91 -18.25
C ASN A 133 -4.25 5.40 -17.84
N PRO A 134 -3.65 6.33 -18.60
CA PRO A 134 -3.69 7.75 -18.28
C PRO A 134 -5.10 8.33 -18.33
N GLU A 135 -5.94 7.87 -19.26
CA GLU A 135 -7.33 8.33 -19.40
C GLU A 135 -8.16 8.04 -18.15
N TRP A 136 -8.06 6.81 -17.61
CA TRP A 136 -8.76 6.46 -16.38
C TRP A 136 -8.31 7.33 -15.21
N VAL A 137 -7.00 7.57 -15.06
CA VAL A 137 -6.47 8.41 -13.98
C VAL A 137 -6.91 9.86 -14.12
N ALA A 138 -6.89 10.43 -15.33
CA ALA A 138 -7.38 11.79 -15.59
C ALA A 138 -8.85 11.94 -15.21
N ASN A 139 -9.69 10.98 -15.61
CA ASN A 139 -11.12 10.95 -15.28
C ASN A 139 -11.36 10.80 -13.77
N PHE A 140 -10.57 9.94 -13.09
CA PHE A 140 -10.66 9.79 -11.64
C PHE A 140 -10.31 11.10 -10.91
N ILE A 141 -9.23 11.78 -11.31
CA ILE A 141 -8.83 13.07 -10.72
C ILE A 141 -9.93 14.11 -10.93
N GLU A 142 -10.42 14.28 -12.16
CA GLU A 142 -11.42 15.31 -12.46
C GLU A 142 -12.71 15.08 -11.68
N LYS A 143 -13.19 13.83 -11.62
CA LYS A 143 -14.41 13.46 -10.88
C LYS A 143 -14.29 13.71 -9.36
N ASN A 144 -13.09 13.65 -8.79
CA ASN A 144 -12.86 13.67 -7.34
C ASN A 144 -12.03 14.86 -6.87
N LYS A 145 -11.77 15.82 -7.74
CA LYS A 145 -10.82 16.91 -7.53
C LYS A 145 -11.01 17.66 -6.21
N GLU A 146 -12.25 17.96 -5.85
CA GLU A 146 -12.61 18.68 -4.62
C GLU A 146 -12.33 17.89 -3.33
N ARG A 147 -12.27 16.56 -3.44
CA ARG A 147 -12.09 15.61 -2.33
C ARG A 147 -10.65 15.13 -2.19
N MET A 148 -9.79 15.47 -3.16
CA MET A 148 -8.38 15.10 -3.18
C MET A 148 -7.51 16.23 -2.63
N ALA A 149 -6.46 15.88 -1.89
CA ALA A 149 -5.45 16.84 -1.51
C ALA A 149 -4.68 17.34 -2.75
N GLU A 150 -4.30 18.63 -2.77
CA GLU A 150 -3.48 19.22 -3.84
C GLU A 150 -2.19 18.42 -4.09
N LEU A 151 -1.61 17.88 -3.02
CA LEU A 151 -0.44 17.00 -3.07
C LEU A 151 -0.70 15.74 -3.90
N SER A 152 -1.83 15.08 -3.69
CA SER A 152 -2.21 13.86 -4.40
C SER A 152 -2.43 14.16 -5.88
N ILE A 153 -3.11 15.25 -6.21
CA ILE A 153 -3.33 15.69 -7.60
C ILE A 153 -1.99 15.95 -8.27
N LYS A 154 -1.11 16.74 -7.64
CA LYS A 154 0.21 17.09 -8.18
C LYS A 154 1.09 15.86 -8.46
N GLU A 155 1.07 14.87 -7.56
CA GLU A 155 1.80 13.62 -7.77
C GLU A 155 1.17 12.79 -8.89
N ALA A 156 -0.15 12.61 -8.86
CA ALA A 156 -0.89 11.79 -9.81
C ALA A 156 -0.80 12.31 -11.26
N SER A 157 -0.85 13.62 -11.44
CA SER A 157 -0.89 14.27 -12.77
C SER A 157 0.48 14.40 -13.44
N LYS A 158 1.55 13.81 -12.89
CA LYS A 158 2.92 14.01 -13.41
C LYS A 158 3.11 13.52 -14.86
N TYR A 159 2.33 12.51 -15.28
CA TYR A 159 2.42 11.90 -16.60
C TYR A 159 1.11 12.01 -17.40
N LEU A 160 0.21 12.91 -16.98
CA LEU A 160 -1.02 13.22 -17.69
C LEU A 160 -0.83 14.44 -18.60
#